data_AF-A0A660S0X6-F1
#
_entry.id   AF-A0A660S0X6-F1
#
_cell.length_a   1.000
_cell.length_b   1.000
_cell.length_c   1.000
_cell.angle_alpha   90.00
_cell.angle_beta   90.00
_cell.angle_gamma   90.00
#
_symmetry.space_group_name_H-M   'P 1'
#
loop_
_entity.id
_entity.type
_entity.pdbx_description
1 polymer ?
#
loop_
_entity_poly.entity_id
_entity_poly.type
_entity_poly.pdbx_seq_one_letter_code
_entity_poly.pdbx_strand_id
1 'polypeptide(L)'
;MYDFEFGSRTAKGGFANEKAICEKFNNWKNDEDAKLWLKIMGYDPDKIDYVKAIQIPTRIKKEDIKKFGFSEEEYEKLMRFKKTDIQVQIRLIIRVNNALKVENLSLKKANSDADYNQVDKRWVDSYKEMWHFDEEIALALKLFTGEIPPSSHREMLKVSVSQLRDKRRVFLTELRDEIVQKIISFFTKNKILVVSDILKGRGGFV
;
A
#
# COMPACT_ATOMS: atom_id res chain seq x y z
N MET A 1 -20.31 -10.95 -11.06
CA MET A 1 -20.44 -9.61 -10.44
C MET A 1 -20.08 -9.81 -8.98
N TYR A 2 -18.95 -9.27 -8.50
CA TYR A 2 -18.58 -9.44 -7.11
C TYR A 2 -19.45 -8.53 -6.24
N ASP A 3 -20.32 -9.11 -5.43
CA ASP A 3 -21.23 -8.37 -4.57
C ASP A 3 -20.50 -7.65 -3.43
N PHE A 4 -21.11 -6.58 -2.92
CA PHE A 4 -20.62 -5.79 -1.78
C PHE A 4 -20.28 -6.67 -0.57
N GLU A 5 -21.06 -7.72 -0.33
CA GLU A 5 -20.83 -8.69 0.74
C GLU A 5 -19.52 -9.47 0.55
N PHE A 6 -19.17 -9.84 -0.69
CA PHE A 6 -17.91 -10.52 -0.98
C PHE A 6 -16.70 -9.61 -0.74
N GLY A 7 -16.79 -8.34 -1.16
CA GLY A 7 -15.78 -7.33 -0.87
C GLY A 7 -15.61 -7.09 0.64
N SER A 8 -16.72 -7.01 1.38
CA SER A 8 -16.71 -6.83 2.84
C SER A 8 -16.11 -8.04 3.58
N ARG A 9 -16.47 -9.27 3.19
CA ARG A 9 -15.90 -10.50 3.74
C ARG A 9 -14.40 -10.61 3.47
N THR A 10 -13.96 -10.25 2.26
CA THR A 10 -12.55 -10.26 1.88
C THR A 10 -11.75 -9.28 2.73
N ALA A 11 -12.24 -8.04 2.90
CA ALA A 11 -11.60 -7.04 3.74
C ALA A 11 -11.51 -7.49 5.21
N LYS A 12 -12.62 -7.99 5.79
CA LYS A 12 -12.65 -8.54 7.16
C LYS A 12 -11.68 -9.70 7.35
N GLY A 13 -11.56 -10.57 6.35
CA GLY A 13 -10.60 -11.67 6.36
C GLY A 13 -9.14 -11.23 6.38
N GLY A 14 -8.81 -10.12 5.71
CA GLY A 14 -7.48 -9.49 5.79
C GLY A 14 -7.17 -8.98 7.19
N PHE A 15 -8.08 -8.22 7.80
CA PHE A 15 -7.90 -7.68 9.15
C PHE A 15 -7.79 -8.77 10.23
N ALA A 16 -8.58 -9.84 10.10
CA ALA A 16 -8.51 -10.98 11.01
C ALA A 16 -7.15 -11.70 10.91
N ASN A 17 -6.62 -11.84 9.69
CA ASN A 17 -5.30 -12.42 9.47
C ASN A 17 -4.20 -11.59 10.15
N GLU A 18 -4.21 -10.27 9.97
CA GLU A 18 -3.23 -9.39 10.61
C GLU A 18 -3.29 -9.44 12.14
N LYS A 19 -4.50 -9.51 12.71
CA LYS A 19 -4.68 -9.67 14.14
C LYS A 19 -4.10 -11.00 14.63
N ALA A 20 -4.36 -12.10 13.92
CA ALA A 20 -3.83 -13.42 14.26
C ALA A 20 -2.29 -13.43 14.23
N ILE A 21 -1.66 -12.77 13.25
CA ILE A 21 -0.20 -12.65 13.18
C ILE A 21 0.35 -11.82 14.36
N CYS A 22 -0.31 -10.72 14.74
CA CYS A 22 0.05 -9.97 15.96
C CYS A 22 -0.02 -10.85 17.21
N GLU A 23 -1.09 -11.66 17.35
CA GLU A 23 -1.26 -12.58 18.47
C GLU A 23 -0.12 -13.63 18.50
N LYS A 24 0.27 -14.18 17.35
CA LYS A 24 1.42 -15.09 17.22
C LYS A 24 2.73 -14.46 17.69
N PHE A 25 3.08 -13.26 17.22
CA PHE A 25 4.29 -12.57 17.65
C PHE A 25 4.26 -12.20 19.14
N ASN A 26 3.11 -11.82 19.69
CA ASN A 26 2.98 -11.56 21.13
C ASN A 26 3.11 -12.85 21.97
N ASN A 27 2.84 -14.03 21.38
CA ASN A 27 3.02 -15.35 21.99
C ASN A 27 4.27 -16.09 21.44
N TRP A 28 5.27 -15.37 20.92
CA TRP A 28 6.40 -15.97 20.19
C TRP A 28 7.16 -17.08 20.96
N LYS A 29 7.17 -17.05 22.30
CA LYS A 29 7.82 -18.09 23.11
C LYS A 29 7.19 -19.47 22.94
N ASN A 30 5.90 -19.52 22.63
CA ASN A 30 5.11 -20.76 22.48
C ASN A 30 4.61 -20.98 21.05
N ASP A 31 4.86 -20.04 20.13
CA ASP A 31 4.44 -20.13 18.74
C ASP A 31 5.62 -20.38 17.81
N GLU A 32 5.66 -21.57 17.21
CA GLU A 32 6.79 -22.00 16.37
C GLU A 32 6.91 -21.21 15.07
N ASP A 33 5.78 -20.75 14.49
CA ASP A 33 5.82 -19.89 13.31
C ASP A 33 6.46 -18.54 13.64
N ALA A 34 6.08 -17.94 14.77
CA ALA A 34 6.67 -16.68 15.22
C ALA A 34 8.17 -16.81 15.50
N LYS A 35 8.63 -17.91 16.12
CA LYS A 35 10.07 -18.19 16.30
C LYS A 35 10.79 -18.29 14.96
N LEU A 36 10.21 -19.00 14.00
CA LEU A 36 10.77 -19.15 12.66
C LEU A 36 10.86 -17.79 11.96
N TRP A 37 9.82 -16.96 12.02
CA TRP A 37 9.84 -15.61 11.43
C TRP A 37 10.90 -14.71 12.07
N LEU A 38 11.05 -14.74 13.39
CA LEU A 38 12.10 -13.99 14.08
C LEU A 38 13.50 -14.44 13.62
N LYS A 39 13.74 -15.74 13.42
CA LYS A 39 14.98 -16.27 12.84
C LYS A 39 15.21 -15.77 11.41
N ILE A 40 14.18 -15.79 10.56
CA ILE A 40 14.26 -15.28 9.18
C ILE A 40 14.60 -13.77 9.16
N MET A 41 14.08 -13.03 10.12
CA MET A 41 14.40 -11.61 10.33
C MET A 41 15.80 -11.37 10.91
N GLY A 42 16.58 -12.42 11.19
CA GLY A 42 17.95 -12.34 11.68
C GLY A 42 18.09 -12.29 13.21
N TYR A 43 17.00 -12.53 13.95
CA TYR A 43 17.02 -12.56 15.40
C TYR A 43 17.24 -13.99 15.92
N ASP A 44 18.06 -14.12 16.95
CA ASP A 44 18.24 -15.37 17.70
C ASP A 44 17.20 -15.43 18.83
N PRO A 45 16.19 -16.32 18.77
CA PRO A 45 15.09 -16.35 19.74
C PRO A 45 15.55 -16.52 21.19
N ASP A 46 16.69 -17.18 21.42
CA ASP A 46 17.21 -17.42 22.77
C ASP A 46 17.80 -16.14 23.39
N LYS A 47 18.11 -15.13 22.58
CA LYS A 47 18.61 -13.81 23.02
C LYS A 47 17.53 -12.74 23.10
N ILE A 48 16.29 -13.06 22.75
CA ILE A 48 15.19 -12.10 22.74
C ILE A 48 14.59 -11.98 24.15
N ASP A 49 14.69 -10.79 24.71
CA ASP A 49 14.12 -10.47 26.02
C ASP A 49 12.61 -10.24 25.94
N TYR A 50 12.16 -9.64 24.83
CA TYR A 50 10.80 -9.13 24.67
C TYR A 50 10.44 -8.95 23.20
N VAL A 51 9.19 -9.29 22.85
CA VAL A 51 8.56 -8.95 21.57
C VAL A 51 7.18 -8.36 21.85
N LYS A 52 6.86 -7.25 21.18
CA LYS A 52 5.51 -6.68 21.13
C LYS A 52 5.12 -6.43 19.69
N ALA A 53 4.04 -7.04 19.25
CA ALA A 53 3.40 -6.77 17.99
C ALA A 53 2.19 -5.87 18.18
N ILE A 54 2.15 -4.77 17.43
CA ILE A 54 1.07 -3.79 17.46
C ILE A 54 0.52 -3.64 16.04
N GLN A 55 -0.77 -3.87 15.87
CA GLN A 55 -1.47 -3.58 14.63
C GLN A 55 -1.66 -2.06 14.49
N ILE A 56 -1.11 -1.48 13.43
CA ILE A 56 -1.28 -0.06 13.10
C ILE A 56 -2.51 0.07 12.19
N PRO A 57 -3.59 0.73 12.64
CA PRO A 57 -4.77 0.92 11.80
C PRO A 57 -4.50 1.88 10.65
N THR A 58 -5.27 1.73 9.57
CA THR A 58 -5.18 2.58 8.36
C THR A 58 -5.52 4.05 8.66
N ARG A 59 -6.29 4.32 9.73
CA ARG A 59 -6.52 5.67 10.27
C ARG A 59 -6.15 5.70 11.75
N ILE A 60 -5.32 6.67 12.14
CA ILE A 60 -4.89 6.90 13.52
C ILE A 60 -5.27 8.33 13.86
N LYS A 61 -5.96 8.53 14.98
CA LYS A 61 -6.18 9.89 15.51
C LYS A 61 -4.91 10.38 16.19
N LYS A 62 -4.63 11.67 16.11
CA LYS A 62 -3.43 12.26 16.73
C LYS A 62 -3.36 11.96 18.23
N GLU A 63 -4.49 11.95 18.92
CA GLU A 63 -4.55 11.64 20.35
C GLU A 63 -4.15 10.18 20.70
N ASP A 64 -4.29 9.25 19.77
CA ASP A 64 -4.07 7.81 20.01
C ASP A 64 -2.64 7.35 19.68
N ILE A 65 -1.80 8.22 19.12
CA ILE A 65 -0.44 7.93 18.65
C ILE A 65 0.43 7.29 19.73
N LYS A 66 0.38 7.84 20.95
CA LYS A 66 1.17 7.35 22.08
C LYS A 66 0.85 5.88 22.42
N LYS A 67 -0.38 5.42 22.15
CA LYS A 67 -0.80 4.03 22.39
C LYS A 67 -0.08 3.04 21.46
N PHE A 68 0.35 3.50 20.29
CA PHE A 68 1.11 2.71 19.31
C PHE A 68 2.63 2.88 19.45
N GLY A 69 3.08 3.55 20.52
CA GLY A 69 4.50 3.75 20.82
C GLY A 69 5.21 4.75 19.90
N PHE A 70 4.46 5.70 19.34
CA PHE A 70 5.02 6.77 18.50
C PHE A 70 5.15 8.08 19.29
N SER A 71 6.18 8.88 18.97
CA SER A 71 6.23 10.31 19.29
C SER A 71 5.39 11.13 18.30
N GLU A 72 5.11 12.40 18.63
CA GLU A 72 4.39 13.29 17.70
C GLU A 72 5.17 13.56 16.41
N GLU A 73 6.50 13.70 16.48
CA GLU A 73 7.36 13.86 15.30
C GLU A 73 7.40 12.61 14.43
N GLU A 74 7.45 11.42 15.05
CA GLU A 74 7.36 10.15 14.32
C GLU A 74 6.02 10.01 13.61
N TYR A 75 4.94 10.51 14.21
CA TYR A 75 3.62 10.50 13.57
C TYR A 75 3.51 11.45 12.37
N GLU A 76 4.05 12.66 12.45
CA GLU A 76 4.01 13.57 11.30
C GLU A 76 4.76 12.97 10.11
N LYS A 77 5.91 12.32 10.37
CA LYS A 77 6.62 11.52 9.37
C LYS A 77 5.78 10.32 8.92
N LEU A 78 5.12 9.62 9.83
CA LEU A 78 4.26 8.47 9.54
C LEU A 78 3.11 8.85 8.62
N MET A 79 2.39 9.94 8.90
CA MET A 79 1.25 10.39 8.11
C MET A 79 1.68 10.96 6.76
N ARG A 80 2.82 11.64 6.70
CA ARG A 80 3.36 12.18 5.44
C ARG A 80 3.72 11.10 4.44
N PHE A 81 4.20 9.95 4.92
CA PHE A 81 4.65 8.86 4.05
C PHE A 81 3.83 7.57 4.20
N LYS A 82 2.69 7.63 4.89
CA LYS A 82 1.83 6.47 5.12
C LYS A 82 1.49 5.86 3.77
N LYS A 83 1.78 4.56 3.63
CA LYS A 83 1.16 3.79 2.56
C LYS A 83 -0.33 3.93 2.69
N THR A 84 -0.98 4.00 1.54
CA THR A 84 -2.40 4.31 1.34
C THR A 84 -3.34 3.69 2.37
N ASP A 85 -4.54 4.28 2.54
CA ASP A 85 -5.65 3.90 3.44
C ASP A 85 -6.08 2.41 3.44
N ILE A 86 -5.39 1.55 2.70
CA ILE A 86 -5.71 0.15 2.44
C ILE A 86 -4.78 -0.82 3.19
N GLN A 87 -3.60 -0.41 3.65
CA GLN A 87 -2.66 -1.34 4.29
C GLN A 87 -2.52 -1.11 5.80
N VAL A 88 -2.91 -2.11 6.56
CA VAL A 88 -2.51 -2.25 7.97
C VAL A 88 -1.08 -2.78 8.02
N GLN A 89 -0.33 -2.26 8.97
CA GLN A 89 1.06 -2.65 9.22
C GLN A 89 1.16 -3.22 10.63
N ILE A 90 2.04 -4.18 10.83
CA ILE A 90 2.42 -4.62 12.18
C ILE A 90 3.73 -3.92 12.55
N ARG A 91 3.72 -3.20 13.67
CA ARG A 91 4.95 -2.74 14.31
C ARG A 91 5.41 -3.80 15.29
N LEU A 92 6.60 -4.35 15.08
CA LEU A 92 7.28 -5.22 16.01
C LEU A 92 8.30 -4.42 16.80
N ILE A 93 8.20 -4.49 18.11
CA ILE A 93 9.18 -3.93 19.05
C ILE A 93 9.89 -5.12 19.67
N ILE A 94 11.18 -5.27 19.39
CA ILE A 94 12.00 -6.39 19.82
C ILE A 94 13.10 -5.85 20.72
N ARG A 95 13.28 -6.44 21.90
CA ARG A 95 14.40 -6.13 22.78
C ARG A 95 15.36 -7.31 22.83
N VAL A 96 16.62 -7.05 22.53
CA VAL A 96 17.72 -8.03 22.56
C VAL A 96 18.87 -7.39 23.32
N ASN A 97 19.29 -7.99 24.43
CA ASN A 97 20.42 -7.51 25.24
C ASN A 97 20.31 -6.01 25.58
N ASN A 98 19.13 -5.56 26.01
CA ASN A 98 18.78 -4.14 26.27
C ASN A 98 18.80 -3.19 25.06
N ALA A 99 19.07 -3.66 23.85
CA ALA A 99 18.89 -2.87 22.63
C ALA A 99 17.45 -3.02 22.11
N LEU A 100 16.81 -1.89 21.83
CA LEU A 100 15.48 -1.86 21.21
C LEU A 100 15.62 -1.83 19.69
N LYS A 101 14.90 -2.73 19.02
CA LYS A 101 14.74 -2.79 17.56
C LYS A 101 13.27 -2.64 17.20
N VAL A 102 12.99 -1.91 16.13
CA VAL A 102 11.65 -1.65 15.65
C VAL A 102 11.58 -2.07 14.19
N GLU A 103 10.71 -3.02 13.90
CA GLU A 103 10.50 -3.57 12.56
C GLU A 103 9.06 -3.32 12.12
N ASN A 104 8.85 -3.04 10.83
CA ASN A 104 7.53 -2.81 10.27
C ASN A 104 7.22 -3.87 9.23
N LEU A 105 6.14 -4.63 9.46
CA LEU A 105 5.72 -5.70 8.59
C LEU A 105 4.48 -5.32 7.81
N SER A 106 4.55 -5.54 6.50
CA SER A 106 3.42 -5.48 5.57
C SER A 106 2.89 -6.89 5.36
N LEU A 107 1.64 -7.15 5.76
CA LEU A 107 1.00 -8.44 5.56
C LEU A 107 0.10 -8.44 4.33
N LYS A 108 0.06 -9.58 3.64
CA LYS A 108 -0.89 -9.86 2.56
C LYS A 108 -1.39 -11.28 2.72
N LYS A 109 -2.72 -11.45 2.73
CA LYS A 109 -3.32 -12.77 2.73
C LYS A 109 -3.19 -13.36 1.33
N ALA A 110 -2.62 -14.55 1.23
CA ALA A 110 -2.60 -15.33 0.01
C ALA A 110 -3.55 -16.52 0.20
N ASN A 111 -4.51 -16.66 -0.70
CA ASN A 111 -5.32 -17.87 -0.78
C ASN A 111 -5.05 -18.52 -2.14
N SER A 112 -5.21 -19.84 -2.23
CA SER A 112 -5.08 -20.58 -3.49
C SER A 112 -6.11 -20.17 -4.55
N ASP A 113 -7.18 -19.46 -4.17
CA ASP A 113 -8.25 -18.97 -5.02
C ASP A 113 -8.22 -17.44 -5.24
N ALA A 114 -7.20 -16.74 -4.74
CA ALA A 114 -7.09 -15.29 -4.82
C ALA A 114 -5.86 -14.86 -5.64
N ASP A 115 -6.10 -14.32 -6.84
CA ASP A 115 -5.02 -14.03 -7.81
C ASP A 115 -4.32 -12.68 -7.61
N TYR A 116 -4.98 -11.70 -6.99
CA TYR A 116 -4.46 -10.32 -6.91
C TYR A 116 -4.73 -9.64 -5.56
N ASN A 117 -3.70 -9.00 -5.01
CA ASN A 117 -3.78 -8.18 -3.80
C ASN A 117 -3.43 -6.73 -4.12
N GLN A 118 -4.25 -5.78 -3.65
CA GLN A 118 -3.96 -4.36 -3.81
C GLN A 118 -2.77 -3.95 -2.94
N VAL A 119 -1.76 -3.28 -3.51
CA VAL A 119 -0.56 -2.81 -2.78
C VAL A 119 -0.56 -1.30 -2.54
N ASP A 120 -1.17 -0.52 -3.43
CA ASP A 120 -1.24 0.93 -3.34
C ASP A 120 -2.48 1.44 -4.10
N LYS A 121 -3.15 2.50 -3.61
CA LYS A 121 -4.21 3.22 -4.32
C LYS A 121 -4.33 4.66 -3.79
N ARG A 122 -4.13 5.64 -4.67
CA ARG A 122 -4.31 7.08 -4.43
C ARG A 122 -5.00 7.74 -5.62
N TRP A 123 -5.41 9.00 -5.46
CA TRP A 123 -5.81 9.86 -6.57
C TRP A 123 -4.61 10.15 -7.47
N VAL A 124 -4.85 10.37 -8.77
CA VAL A 124 -3.78 10.65 -9.74
C VAL A 124 -2.91 11.84 -9.32
N ASP A 125 -3.51 12.89 -8.77
CA ASP A 125 -2.77 14.08 -8.32
C ASP A 125 -1.79 13.78 -7.19
N SER A 126 -2.10 12.82 -6.31
CA SER A 126 -1.15 12.37 -5.28
C SER A 126 0.08 11.71 -5.91
N TYR A 127 -0.10 10.89 -6.94
CA TYR A 127 1.02 10.30 -7.66
C TYR A 127 1.80 11.33 -8.47
N LYS A 128 1.10 12.32 -9.02
CA LYS A 128 1.71 13.43 -9.75
C LYS A 128 2.65 14.21 -8.84
N GLU A 129 2.22 14.52 -7.62
CA GLU A 129 3.05 15.17 -6.62
C GLU A 129 4.25 14.29 -6.21
N MET A 130 4.04 12.98 -6.04
CA MET A 130 5.09 12.05 -5.59
C MET A 130 6.17 11.76 -6.65
N TRP A 131 5.78 11.67 -7.92
CA TRP A 131 6.62 11.20 -9.02
C TRP A 131 6.89 12.27 -10.09
N HIS A 132 6.29 13.45 -9.95
CA HIS A 132 6.54 14.63 -10.78
C HIS A 132 6.38 14.38 -12.29
N PHE A 133 5.38 13.58 -12.70
CA PHE A 133 4.99 13.52 -14.11
C PHE A 133 4.22 14.78 -14.54
N ASP A 134 4.25 15.07 -15.83
CA ASP A 134 3.64 16.28 -16.41
C ASP A 134 2.10 16.24 -16.37
N GLU A 135 1.48 17.39 -16.69
CA GLU A 135 0.03 17.53 -16.71
C GLU A 135 -0.64 16.64 -17.76
N GLU A 136 0.01 16.40 -18.89
CA GLU A 136 -0.58 15.59 -19.96
C GLU A 136 -0.69 14.12 -19.54
N ILE A 137 0.34 13.57 -18.88
CA ILE A 137 0.29 12.26 -18.25
C ILE A 137 -0.79 12.24 -17.16
N ALA A 138 -0.88 13.28 -16.34
CA ALA A 138 -1.89 13.35 -15.28
C ALA A 138 -3.33 13.32 -15.83
N LEU A 139 -3.65 14.14 -16.83
CA LEU A 139 -4.97 14.15 -17.47
C LEU A 139 -5.28 12.80 -18.13
N ALA A 140 -4.32 12.20 -18.82
CA ALA A 140 -4.49 10.89 -19.44
C ALA A 140 -4.78 9.80 -18.39
N LEU A 141 -4.07 9.81 -17.26
CA LEU A 141 -4.31 8.88 -16.16
C LEU A 141 -5.66 9.14 -15.47
N LYS A 142 -6.10 10.39 -15.34
CA LYS A 142 -7.43 10.74 -14.80
C LYS A 142 -8.57 10.24 -15.70
N LEU A 143 -8.41 10.34 -17.02
CA LEU A 143 -9.33 9.72 -17.98
C LEU A 143 -9.34 8.19 -17.83
N PHE A 144 -8.16 7.60 -17.63
CA PHE A 144 -8.01 6.15 -17.48
C PHE A 144 -8.64 5.59 -16.21
N THR A 145 -8.49 6.28 -15.09
CA THR A 145 -9.12 5.91 -13.82
C THR A 145 -10.60 6.27 -13.77
N GLY A 146 -11.05 7.20 -14.62
CA GLY A 146 -12.40 7.74 -14.61
C GLY A 146 -12.62 8.83 -13.55
N GLU A 147 -11.53 9.44 -13.05
CA GLU A 147 -11.60 10.63 -12.19
C GLU A 147 -12.22 11.82 -12.93
N ILE A 148 -12.04 11.87 -14.25
CA ILE A 148 -12.69 12.83 -15.14
C ILE A 148 -13.37 12.10 -16.32
N PRO A 149 -14.50 12.62 -16.82
CA PRO A 149 -15.28 11.93 -17.85
C PRO A 149 -14.59 11.99 -19.22
N PRO A 150 -14.76 10.99 -20.10
CA PRO A 150 -14.17 10.99 -21.44
C PRO A 150 -14.53 12.22 -22.31
N SER A 151 -15.64 12.89 -22.01
CA SER A 151 -16.08 14.09 -22.72
C SER A 151 -15.26 15.33 -22.42
N SER A 152 -14.48 15.37 -21.33
CA SER A 152 -13.74 16.57 -20.93
C SER A 152 -12.49 16.82 -21.77
N HIS A 153 -11.88 15.76 -22.32
CA HIS A 153 -10.64 15.82 -23.09
C HIS A 153 -10.70 14.91 -24.32
N ARG A 154 -11.63 15.22 -25.23
CA ARG A 154 -11.84 14.44 -26.46
C ARG A 154 -10.62 14.46 -27.36
N GLU A 155 -9.86 15.54 -27.31
CA GLU A 155 -8.60 15.70 -28.01
C GLU A 155 -7.57 14.65 -27.61
N MET A 156 -7.66 13.99 -26.45
CA MET A 156 -6.71 12.94 -26.03
C MET A 156 -7.07 11.55 -26.54
N LEU A 157 -8.23 11.38 -27.19
CA LEU A 157 -8.78 10.09 -27.58
C LEU A 157 -8.42 9.73 -29.03
N LYS A 158 -8.23 8.43 -29.29
CA LYS A 158 -8.05 7.87 -30.63
C LYS A 158 -9.38 7.46 -31.28
N VAL A 159 -10.42 7.27 -30.48
CA VAL A 159 -11.77 6.86 -30.91
C VAL A 159 -12.82 7.87 -30.44
N SER A 160 -14.00 7.88 -31.06
CA SER A 160 -15.08 8.75 -30.60
C SER A 160 -15.61 8.29 -29.23
N VAL A 161 -16.16 9.23 -28.44
CA VAL A 161 -16.75 8.92 -27.12
C VAL A 161 -17.85 7.86 -27.19
N SER A 162 -18.59 7.79 -28.32
CA SER A 162 -19.62 6.77 -28.56
C SER A 162 -19.08 5.36 -28.77
N GLN A 163 -17.80 5.22 -29.12
CA GLN A 163 -17.13 3.94 -29.38
C GLN A 163 -16.34 3.41 -28.17
N LEU A 164 -16.31 4.16 -27.06
CA LEU A 164 -15.62 3.73 -25.84
C LEU A 164 -16.26 2.49 -25.24
N ARG A 165 -15.41 1.59 -24.72
CA ARG A 165 -15.88 0.38 -24.03
C ARG A 165 -16.57 0.68 -22.70
N ASP A 166 -16.19 1.75 -22.01
CA ASP A 166 -16.81 2.21 -20.77
C ASP A 166 -17.11 3.70 -20.88
N LYS A 167 -18.33 4.14 -20.53
CA LYS A 167 -18.73 5.55 -20.60
C LYS A 167 -18.09 6.42 -19.51
N ARG A 168 -17.51 5.79 -18.47
CA ARG A 168 -16.99 6.46 -17.28
C ARG A 168 -15.49 6.73 -17.35
N ARG A 169 -14.76 6.03 -18.23
CA ARG A 169 -13.29 6.07 -18.31
C ARG A 169 -12.79 5.71 -19.70
N VAL A 170 -11.50 5.89 -19.95
CA VAL A 170 -10.84 5.63 -21.23
C VAL A 170 -9.73 4.61 -21.03
N PHE A 171 -9.77 3.46 -21.70
CA PHE A 171 -8.66 2.53 -21.62
C PHE A 171 -7.41 3.06 -22.34
N LEU A 172 -6.22 2.59 -21.96
CA LEU A 172 -4.97 3.04 -22.62
C LEU A 172 -4.99 2.81 -24.14
N THR A 173 -5.63 1.73 -24.62
CA THR A 173 -5.74 1.46 -26.07
C THR A 173 -6.72 2.38 -26.80
N GLU A 174 -7.46 3.23 -26.08
CA GLU A 174 -8.42 4.20 -26.61
C GLU A 174 -7.87 5.64 -26.56
N LEU A 175 -6.71 5.85 -25.92
CA LEU A 175 -5.96 7.10 -25.96
C LEU A 175 -5.13 7.19 -27.24
N ARG A 176 -4.77 8.41 -27.65
CA ARG A 176 -3.82 8.63 -28.76
C ARG A 176 -2.47 7.97 -28.47
N ASP A 177 -1.86 7.40 -29.51
CA ASP A 177 -0.68 6.55 -29.37
C ASP A 177 0.51 7.34 -28.79
N GLU A 178 0.68 8.61 -29.15
CA GLU A 178 1.73 9.48 -28.63
C GLU A 178 1.61 9.73 -27.11
N ILE A 179 0.38 9.81 -26.58
CA ILE A 179 0.12 9.98 -25.14
C ILE A 179 0.47 8.68 -24.42
N VAL A 180 0.05 7.54 -24.98
CA VAL A 180 0.40 6.22 -24.43
C VAL A 180 1.92 6.03 -24.39
N GLN A 181 2.64 6.42 -25.44
CA GLN A 181 4.11 6.35 -25.45
C GLN A 181 4.76 7.24 -24.38
N LYS A 182 4.22 8.44 -24.11
CA LYS A 182 4.70 9.29 -23.00
C LYS A 182 4.51 8.61 -21.64
N ILE A 183 3.34 8.01 -21.41
CA ILE A 183 3.06 7.26 -20.17
C ILE A 183 4.05 6.08 -20.02
N ILE A 184 4.19 5.26 -21.06
CA ILE A 184 5.10 4.10 -21.04
C ILE A 184 6.54 4.55 -20.79
N SER A 185 7.01 5.59 -21.48
CA SER A 185 8.36 6.13 -21.33
C SER A 185 8.61 6.61 -19.90
N PHE A 186 7.65 7.34 -19.31
CA PHE A 186 7.73 7.79 -17.92
C PHE A 186 7.87 6.62 -16.94
N PHE A 187 6.98 5.62 -16.99
CA PHE A 187 7.02 4.48 -16.08
C PHE A 187 8.24 3.59 -16.29
N THR A 188 8.73 3.49 -17.53
CA THR A 188 9.95 2.73 -17.85
C THR A 188 11.17 3.41 -17.25
N LYS A 189 11.31 4.73 -17.46
CA LYS A 189 12.43 5.52 -16.91
C LYS A 189 12.43 5.56 -15.39
N ASN A 190 11.25 5.62 -14.78
CA ASN A 190 11.08 5.74 -13.32
C ASN A 190 10.71 4.42 -12.63
N LYS A 191 10.94 3.27 -13.28
CA LYS A 191 10.47 1.96 -12.80
C LYS A 191 10.87 1.67 -11.36
N ILE A 192 12.15 1.89 -11.01
CA ILE A 192 12.66 1.61 -9.66
C ILE A 192 12.03 2.54 -8.63
N LEU A 193 11.88 3.83 -8.95
CA LEU A 193 11.22 4.81 -8.09
C LEU A 193 9.77 4.38 -7.79
N VAL A 194 9.00 4.10 -8.84
CA VAL A 194 7.58 3.72 -8.73
C VAL A 194 7.44 2.42 -7.94
N VAL A 195 8.19 1.37 -8.29
CA VAL A 195 8.13 0.07 -7.61
C VAL A 195 8.54 0.18 -6.14
N SER A 196 9.62 0.91 -5.84
CA SER A 196 10.06 1.15 -4.46
C SER A 196 9.00 1.91 -3.66
N ASP A 197 8.39 2.94 -4.25
CA ASP A 197 7.37 3.73 -3.54
C ASP A 197 6.11 2.92 -3.23
N ILE A 198 5.60 2.14 -4.20
CA ILE A 198 4.36 1.36 -4.00
C ILE A 198 4.57 0.14 -3.09
N LEU A 199 5.76 -0.49 -3.12
CA LEU A 199 6.02 -1.70 -2.33
C LEU A 199 6.65 -1.40 -0.97
N LYS A 200 7.62 -0.49 -0.93
CA LYS A 200 8.42 -0.16 0.26
C LYS A 200 7.91 1.11 0.96
N GLY A 201 7.43 2.08 0.20
CA GLY A 201 7.06 3.41 0.73
C GLY A 201 8.28 4.30 0.97
N ARG A 202 8.06 5.49 1.51
CA ARG A 202 9.12 6.42 1.95
C ARG A 202 9.05 6.62 3.47
N GLY A 203 10.12 7.13 4.10
CA GLY A 203 10.11 7.48 5.54
C GLY A 203 10.57 6.37 6.51
N GLY A 204 10.44 6.60 7.82
CA GLY A 204 11.00 5.76 8.90
C GLY A 204 10.34 4.38 9.12
N PHE A 205 9.55 3.91 8.16
CA PHE A 205 8.83 2.62 8.17
C PHE A 205 9.28 1.70 7.03
N VAL A 206 10.50 1.92 6.56
CA VAL A 206 11.15 1.34 5.38
C VAL A 206 12.27 0.41 5.82
#